data_AF-A0A291GYM9-F1
#
_entry.id   AF-A0A291GYM9-F1
#
_cell.length_a   1.000
_cell.length_b   1.000
_cell.length_c   1.000
_cell.angle_alpha   90.00
_cell.angle_beta   90.00
_cell.angle_gamma   90.00
#
_symmetry.space_group_name_H-M   'P 1'
#
loop_
_entity.id
_entity.type
_entity.pdbx_description
1 polymer ?
#
loop_
_entity_poly.entity_id
_entity_poly.type
_entity_poly.pdbx_seq_one_letter_code
_entity_poly.pdbx_strand_id
1 'polypeptide(L)'
;MTRTMTRRGTVSAQIVSSTRTVRLRLARLDQDQADLDRARDLLHQGRMLMDSDPRGAFELIHRAALRGAGVLVSRANRERRRALPLNVWTALERLGGEDAERAEELGPLVHERARLDRDASAMPDPALLSGHLEGTAAHLEAVARRLLEDLPTHPGELVEAG
;
A
#
# COMPACT_ATOMS: atom_id res chain seq x y z
N MET A 1 -8.36 -9.99 -59.88
CA MET A 1 -9.28 -9.91 -58.73
C MET A 1 -8.46 -9.82 -57.46
N THR A 2 -8.26 -8.61 -56.93
CA THR A 2 -7.40 -8.37 -55.76
C THR A 2 -8.29 -8.12 -54.56
N ARG A 3 -8.23 -9.01 -53.57
CA ARG A 3 -9.11 -9.02 -52.40
C ARG A 3 -8.55 -8.03 -51.37
N THR A 4 -9.16 -6.86 -51.27
CA THR A 4 -8.85 -5.83 -50.28
C THR A 4 -9.25 -6.35 -48.90
N MET A 5 -8.29 -6.85 -48.12
CA MET A 5 -8.55 -7.28 -46.75
C MET A 5 -8.71 -6.07 -45.82
N THR A 6 -9.85 -6.08 -45.15
CA THR A 6 -10.34 -5.26 -44.03
C THR A 6 -9.27 -4.91 -43.00
N ARG A 7 -8.68 -3.72 -43.14
CA ARG A 7 -7.80 -3.08 -42.13
C ARG A 7 -8.59 -2.45 -40.96
N ARG A 8 -9.94 -2.40 -41.03
CA ARG A 8 -10.82 -1.77 -40.01
C ARG A 8 -11.02 -2.60 -38.74
N GLY A 9 -10.93 -3.93 -38.80
CA GLY A 9 -11.15 -4.80 -37.64
C GLY A 9 -10.04 -4.71 -36.58
N THR A 10 -8.80 -4.55 -37.03
CA THR A 10 -7.62 -4.54 -36.15
C THR A 10 -7.52 -3.27 -35.30
N VAL A 11 -7.83 -2.11 -35.88
CA VAL A 11 -7.77 -0.81 -35.18
C VAL A 11 -8.85 -0.71 -34.10
N SER A 12 -10.06 -1.18 -34.38
CA SER A 12 -11.15 -1.18 -33.38
C SER A 12 -10.85 -2.11 -32.20
N ALA A 13 -10.28 -3.30 -32.46
CA ALA A 13 -9.86 -4.23 -31.42
C ALA A 13 -8.71 -3.67 -30.56
N GLN A 14 -7.74 -2.99 -31.16
CA GLN A 14 -6.64 -2.34 -30.44
C GLN A 14 -7.12 -1.20 -29.54
N ILE A 15 -8.05 -0.36 -30.00
CA ILE A 15 -8.63 0.74 -29.21
C ILE A 15 -9.45 0.19 -28.02
N VAL A 16 -10.24 -0.87 -28.23
CA VAL A 16 -11.01 -1.51 -27.15
C VAL A 16 -10.09 -2.18 -26.12
N SER A 17 -8.99 -2.79 -26.57
CA SER A 17 -7.97 -3.37 -25.68
C SER A 17 -7.27 -2.30 -24.85
N SER A 18 -6.84 -1.20 -25.48
CA SER A 18 -6.19 -0.07 -24.81
C SER A 18 -7.10 0.57 -23.76
N THR A 19 -8.36 0.87 -24.10
CA THR A 19 -9.33 1.43 -23.14
C THR A 19 -9.63 0.52 -21.96
N ARG A 20 -9.65 -0.80 -22.16
CA ARG A 20 -9.80 -1.78 -21.07
C ARG A 20 -8.60 -1.78 -20.12
N THR A 21 -7.38 -1.72 -20.67
CA THR A 21 -6.14 -1.63 -19.89
C THR A 21 -6.09 -0.35 -19.05
N VAL A 22 -6.49 0.79 -19.64
CA VAL A 22 -6.56 2.06 -18.92
C VAL A 22 -7.55 2.01 -17.77
N ARG A 23 -8.78 1.50 -18.00
CA ARG A 23 -9.79 1.35 -16.93
C ARG A 23 -9.30 0.47 -15.79
N LEU A 24 -8.60 -0.63 -16.12
CA LEU A 24 -8.04 -1.52 -15.12
C LEU A 24 -6.94 -0.84 -14.29
N ARG A 25 -6.07 -0.03 -14.92
CA ARG A 25 -5.04 0.74 -14.21
C ARG A 25 -5.67 1.78 -13.29
N LEU A 26 -6.66 2.53 -13.76
CA LEU A 26 -7.36 3.52 -12.95
C LEU A 26 -8.07 2.87 -11.75
N ALA A 27 -8.81 1.78 -11.98
CA ALA A 27 -9.48 1.07 -10.88
C ALA A 27 -8.50 0.53 -9.82
N ARG A 28 -7.28 0.13 -10.23
CA ARG A 28 -6.22 -0.29 -9.30
C ARG A 28 -5.69 0.89 -8.49
N LEU A 29 -5.49 2.04 -9.13
CA LEU A 29 -5.06 3.25 -8.45
C LEU A 29 -6.12 3.73 -7.44
N ASP A 30 -7.40 3.76 -7.85
CA ASP A 30 -8.51 4.12 -6.96
C ASP A 30 -8.55 3.19 -5.73
N GLN A 31 -8.31 1.89 -5.94
CA GLN A 31 -8.23 0.92 -4.86
C GLN A 31 -7.03 1.20 -3.93
N ASP A 32 -5.84 1.44 -4.49
CA ASP A 32 -4.63 1.75 -3.71
C ASP A 32 -4.81 3.03 -2.88
N GLN A 33 -5.42 4.06 -3.48
CA GLN A 33 -5.74 5.32 -2.80
C GLN A 33 -6.76 5.10 -1.67
N ALA A 34 -7.83 4.34 -1.94
CA ALA A 34 -8.82 4.03 -0.92
C ALA A 34 -8.27 3.18 0.24
N ASP A 35 -7.27 2.33 -0.01
CA ASP A 35 -6.56 1.60 1.04
C ASP A 35 -5.63 2.52 1.86
N LEU A 36 -4.92 3.44 1.20
CA LEU A 36 -4.08 4.44 1.85
C LEU A 36 -4.91 5.40 2.73
N ASP A 37 -6.06 5.86 2.25
CA ASP A 37 -6.93 6.77 3.02
C ASP A 37 -7.50 6.07 4.25
N ARG A 38 -7.90 4.80 4.13
CA ARG A 38 -8.27 3.98 5.29
C ARG A 38 -7.11 3.81 6.30
N ALA A 39 -5.87 3.73 5.84
CA ALA A 39 -4.72 3.69 6.73
C ALA A 39 -4.53 5.03 7.47
N ARG A 40 -4.70 6.16 6.77
CA ARG A 40 -4.63 7.50 7.35
C ARG A 40 -5.72 7.74 8.39
N ASP A 41 -6.95 7.29 8.12
CA ASP A 41 -8.06 7.37 9.07
C ASP A 41 -7.77 6.61 10.37
N LEU A 42 -7.21 5.39 10.25
CA LEU A 42 -6.79 4.61 11.41
C LEU A 42 -5.68 5.31 12.20
N LEU A 43 -4.69 5.88 11.51
CA LEU A 43 -3.60 6.63 12.14
C LEU A 43 -4.12 7.88 12.87
N HIS A 44 -5.06 8.60 12.25
CA HIS A 44 -5.70 9.76 12.85
C HIS A 44 -6.47 9.39 14.12
N GLN A 45 -7.28 8.33 14.07
CA GLN A 45 -7.99 7.82 15.24
C GLN A 45 -7.01 7.39 16.35
N GLY A 46 -5.94 6.68 15.98
CA GLY A 46 -4.88 6.29 16.92
C GLY A 46 -4.24 7.48 17.62
N ARG A 47 -3.94 8.56 16.87
CA ARG A 47 -3.43 9.82 17.44
C ARG A 47 -4.38 10.42 18.46
N MET A 48 -5.68 10.44 18.18
CA MET A 48 -6.69 11.01 19.09
C MET A 48 -6.83 10.22 20.41
N LEU A 49 -6.47 8.93 20.40
CA LEU A 49 -6.59 8.05 21.57
C LEU A 49 -5.30 7.99 22.41
N MET A 50 -4.20 8.61 22.00
CA MET A 50 -2.90 8.43 22.65
C MET A 50 -2.90 8.64 24.17
N ASP A 51 -3.63 9.65 24.66
CA ASP A 51 -3.64 9.98 26.08
C ASP A 51 -4.75 9.25 26.86
N SER A 52 -5.87 8.94 26.20
CA SER A 52 -7.08 8.40 26.84
C SER A 52 -7.17 6.88 26.78
N ASP A 53 -6.69 6.28 25.71
CA ASP A 53 -6.56 4.84 25.51
C ASP A 53 -5.28 4.52 24.71
N PRO A 54 -4.09 4.56 25.37
CA PRO A 54 -2.82 4.30 24.70
C PRO A 54 -2.76 2.92 24.03
N ARG A 55 -3.46 1.92 24.58
CA ARG A 55 -3.47 0.55 24.05
C ARG A 55 -4.30 0.48 22.77
N GLY A 56 -5.49 1.08 22.77
CA GLY A 56 -6.31 1.26 21.57
C GLY A 56 -5.59 2.08 20.51
N ALA A 57 -4.89 3.14 20.91
CA ALA A 57 -4.05 3.93 20.02
C ALA A 57 -2.98 3.06 19.35
N PHE A 58 -2.24 2.26 20.12
CA PHE A 58 -1.18 1.40 19.60
C PHE A 58 -1.72 0.41 18.54
N GLU A 59 -2.85 -0.25 18.81
CA GLU A 59 -3.45 -1.21 17.87
C GLU A 59 -3.97 -0.52 16.60
N LEU A 60 -4.57 0.68 16.71
CA LEU A 60 -5.01 1.45 15.54
C LEU A 60 -3.83 1.87 14.66
N ILE A 61 -2.76 2.37 15.26
CA ILE A 61 -1.52 2.74 14.56
C ILE A 61 -0.91 1.50 13.90
N HIS A 62 -0.88 0.36 14.58
CA HIS A 62 -0.38 -0.89 14.00
C HIS A 62 -1.19 -1.34 12.78
N ARG A 63 -2.53 -1.24 12.86
CA ARG A 63 -3.41 -1.53 11.72
C ARG A 63 -3.20 -0.56 10.56
N ALA A 64 -2.95 0.72 10.86
CA ALA A 64 -2.57 1.70 9.84
C ALA A 64 -1.26 1.29 9.14
N ALA A 65 -0.24 0.88 9.90
CA ALA A 65 1.03 0.40 9.36
C ALA A 65 0.86 -0.84 8.47
N LEU A 66 0.09 -1.85 8.94
CA LEU A 66 -0.23 -3.05 8.16
C LEU A 66 -0.90 -2.71 6.83
N ARG A 67 -1.85 -1.77 6.86
CA ARG A 67 -2.61 -1.37 5.68
C ARG A 67 -1.75 -0.59 4.68
N GLY A 68 -0.93 0.35 5.16
CA GLY A 68 0.05 1.07 4.32
C GLY A 68 1.02 0.12 3.62
N ALA A 69 1.63 -0.81 4.36
CA ALA A 69 2.49 -1.84 3.80
C ALA A 69 1.74 -2.76 2.81
N GLY A 70 0.48 -3.08 3.12
CA GLY A 70 -0.40 -3.87 2.26
C GLY A 70 -0.64 -3.25 0.88
N VAL A 71 -0.66 -1.92 0.76
CA VAL A 71 -0.73 -1.22 -0.53
C VAL A 71 0.49 -1.57 -1.39
N LEU A 72 1.70 -1.42 -0.84
CA LEU A 72 2.95 -1.70 -1.56
C LEU A 72 3.06 -3.17 -1.96
N VAL A 73 2.75 -4.09 -1.04
CA VAL A 73 2.81 -5.53 -1.30
C VAL A 73 1.79 -5.95 -2.34
N SER A 74 0.57 -5.42 -2.28
CA SER A 74 -0.47 -5.69 -3.28
C SER A 74 -0.07 -5.18 -4.66
N ARG A 75 0.52 -3.98 -4.70
CA ARG A 75 1.03 -3.38 -5.94
C ARG A 75 2.14 -4.24 -6.55
N ALA A 76 3.16 -4.58 -5.78
CA ALA A 76 4.26 -5.43 -6.23
C ALA A 76 3.78 -6.82 -6.69
N ASN A 77 2.79 -7.41 -6.02
CA ASN A 77 2.23 -8.71 -6.41
C ASN A 77 1.53 -8.69 -7.78
N ARG A 78 1.01 -7.54 -8.24
CA ARG A 78 0.39 -7.43 -9.57
C ARG A 78 1.38 -7.60 -10.72
N GLU A 79 2.66 -7.36 -10.46
CA GLU A 79 3.74 -7.41 -11.45
C GLU A 79 4.59 -8.68 -11.36
N ARG A 80 4.46 -9.42 -10.25
CA ARG A 80 5.26 -10.62 -10.00
C ARG A 80 4.61 -11.87 -10.57
N ARG A 81 5.46 -12.78 -11.08
CA ARG A 81 5.03 -14.16 -11.44
C ARG A 81 4.77 -15.04 -10.21
N ARG A 82 5.50 -14.79 -9.11
CA ARG A 82 5.38 -15.51 -7.84
C ARG A 82 4.99 -14.52 -6.76
N ALA A 83 3.90 -14.81 -6.07
CA ALA A 83 3.41 -13.96 -4.99
C ALA A 83 4.42 -13.85 -3.85
N LEU A 84 4.45 -12.68 -3.22
CA LEU A 84 5.16 -12.42 -1.98
C LEU A 84 4.54 -13.24 -0.82
N PRO A 85 5.30 -13.45 0.27
CA PRO A 85 4.79 -14.07 1.49
C PRO A 85 3.52 -13.40 2.02
N LEU A 86 2.66 -14.18 2.71
CA LEU A 86 1.43 -13.67 3.32
C LEU A 86 1.69 -12.74 4.52
N ASN A 87 2.81 -12.94 5.21
CA ASN A 87 3.25 -12.01 6.25
C ASN A 87 3.75 -10.73 5.58
N VAL A 88 3.07 -9.61 5.83
CA VAL A 88 3.35 -8.33 5.16
C VAL A 88 4.74 -7.79 5.50
N TRP A 89 5.26 -8.01 6.71
CA TRP A 89 6.61 -7.59 7.09
C TRP A 89 7.67 -8.38 6.34
N THR A 90 7.51 -9.71 6.27
CA THR A 90 8.38 -10.55 5.43
C THR A 90 8.23 -10.22 3.95
N ALA A 91 7.06 -9.77 3.50
CA ALA A 91 6.86 -9.32 2.12
C ALA A 91 7.63 -8.03 1.84
N LEU A 92 7.63 -7.06 2.76
CA LEU A 92 8.42 -5.83 2.66
C LEU A 92 9.93 -6.11 2.63
N GLU A 93 10.42 -7.01 3.48
CA GLU A 93 11.83 -7.47 3.43
C GLU A 93 12.23 -7.99 2.04
N ARG A 94 11.30 -8.67 1.35
CA ARG A 94 11.51 -9.21 0.00
C ARG A 94 11.38 -8.17 -1.11
N LEU A 95 10.82 -7.00 -0.83
CA LEU A 95 10.85 -5.86 -1.75
C LEU A 95 12.23 -5.19 -1.73
N GLY A 96 12.90 -5.16 -0.59
CA GLY A 96 14.25 -4.60 -0.44
C GLY A 96 14.26 -3.07 -0.33
N GLY A 97 15.45 -2.49 -0.20
CA GLY A 97 15.63 -1.04 -0.05
C GLY A 97 14.90 -0.48 1.18
N GLU A 98 14.29 0.70 1.01
CA GLU A 98 13.51 1.38 2.05
C GLU A 98 12.38 0.52 2.64
N ASP A 99 11.81 -0.42 1.87
CA ASP A 99 10.75 -1.30 2.36
C ASP A 99 11.29 -2.34 3.35
N ALA A 100 12.50 -2.86 3.11
CA ALA A 100 13.15 -3.78 4.02
C ALA A 100 13.62 -3.07 5.30
N GLU A 101 14.15 -1.85 5.18
CA GLU A 101 14.48 -0.99 6.32
C GLU A 101 13.23 -0.74 7.17
N ARG A 102 12.10 -0.43 6.52
CA ARG A 102 10.83 -0.25 7.23
C ARG A 102 10.36 -1.50 7.98
N ALA A 103 10.55 -2.68 7.40
CA ALA A 103 10.21 -3.93 8.07
C ALA A 103 11.05 -4.15 9.34
N GLU A 104 12.35 -3.81 9.28
CA GLU A 104 13.25 -3.89 10.43
C GLU A 104 12.84 -2.92 11.55
N GLU A 105 12.52 -1.66 11.21
CA GLU A 105 12.02 -0.66 12.17
C GLU A 105 10.75 -1.10 12.91
N LEU A 106 9.89 -1.89 12.26
CA LEU A 106 8.67 -2.41 12.88
C LEU A 106 8.91 -3.62 13.79
N GLY A 107 10.10 -4.23 13.76
CA GLY A 107 10.44 -5.40 14.58
C GLY A 107 10.16 -5.18 16.08
N PRO A 108 10.69 -4.12 16.72
CA PRO A 108 10.38 -3.79 18.11
C PRO A 108 8.87 -3.59 18.37
N LEU A 109 8.15 -2.99 17.42
CA LEU A 109 6.72 -2.69 17.55
C LEU A 109 5.85 -3.94 17.44
N VAL A 110 6.24 -4.91 16.62
CA VAL A 110 5.60 -6.24 16.56
C VAL A 110 5.82 -7.02 17.85
N HIS A 111 7.03 -6.96 18.42
CA HIS A 111 7.32 -7.57 19.72
C HIS A 111 6.50 -6.94 20.84
N GLU A 112 6.40 -5.61 20.84
CA GLU A 112 5.59 -4.87 21.80
C GLU A 112 4.11 -5.24 21.68
N ARG A 113 3.58 -5.31 20.46
CA ARG A 113 2.21 -5.80 20.22
C ARG A 113 1.99 -7.19 20.80
N ALA A 114 2.90 -8.13 20.54
CA ALA A 114 2.81 -9.48 21.07
C ALA A 114 2.91 -9.54 22.60
N ARG A 115 3.66 -8.63 23.23
CA ARG A 115 3.69 -8.46 24.69
C ARG A 115 2.33 -7.98 25.21
N LEU A 116 1.75 -6.96 24.59
CA LEU A 116 0.42 -6.43 24.95
C LEU A 116 -0.66 -7.51 24.77
N ASP A 117 -0.65 -8.27 23.68
CA ASP A 117 -1.64 -9.33 23.42
C ASP A 117 -1.64 -10.42 24.52
N ARG A 118 -0.49 -10.69 25.15
CA ARG A 118 -0.37 -11.69 26.24
C ARG A 118 -0.81 -11.18 27.61
N ASP A 119 -0.81 -9.87 27.83
CA ASP A 119 -1.15 -9.26 29.11
C ASP A 119 -2.12 -8.09 28.89
N ALA A 120 -3.39 -8.31 29.23
CA ALA A 120 -4.44 -7.30 29.08
C ALA A 120 -4.27 -6.07 29.98
N SER A 121 -3.49 -6.19 31.07
CA SER A 121 -3.21 -5.08 31.99
C SER A 121 -1.99 -4.25 31.59
N ALA A 122 -1.17 -4.77 30.67
CA ALA A 122 0.01 -4.07 30.18
C ALA A 122 -0.36 -2.85 29.33
N MET A 123 0.39 -1.78 29.55
CA MET A 123 0.37 -0.56 28.74
C MET A 123 1.54 -0.56 27.74
N PRO A 124 1.37 0.03 26.54
CA PRO A 124 2.47 0.19 25.60
C PRO A 124 3.56 1.08 26.20
N ASP A 125 4.81 0.79 25.84
CA ASP A 125 5.92 1.71 26.09
C ASP A 125 5.62 3.07 25.40
N PRO A 126 5.63 4.21 26.12
CA PRO A 126 5.29 5.51 25.56
C PRO A 126 6.21 5.97 24.42
N ALA A 127 7.50 5.64 24.48
CA ALA A 127 8.45 5.96 23.44
C ALA A 127 8.21 5.12 22.19
N LEU A 128 7.91 3.81 22.36
CA LEU A 128 7.51 2.96 21.24
C LEU A 128 6.19 3.42 20.62
N LEU A 129 5.19 3.79 21.42
CA LEU A 129 3.91 4.31 20.91
C LEU A 129 4.11 5.59 20.08
N SER A 130 4.90 6.54 20.59
CA SER A 130 5.17 7.81 19.90
C SER A 130 5.97 7.57 18.60
N GLY A 131 7.02 6.76 18.67
CA GLY A 131 7.82 6.39 17.48
C GLY A 131 7.01 5.60 16.45
N HIS A 132 6.07 4.76 16.90
CA HIS A 132 5.17 4.04 16.00
C HIS A 132 4.24 4.99 15.25
N LEU A 133 3.68 5.99 15.93
CA LEU A 133 2.84 7.01 15.30
C LEU A 133 3.63 7.77 14.22
N GLU A 134 4.80 8.29 14.59
CA GLU A 134 5.65 9.10 13.71
C GLU A 134 6.16 8.30 12.51
N GLY A 135 6.74 7.12 12.76
CA GLY A 135 7.25 6.26 11.70
C GLY A 135 6.13 5.77 10.76
N THR A 136 4.93 5.51 11.28
CA THR A 136 3.79 5.14 10.43
C THR A 136 3.30 6.34 9.61
N ALA A 137 3.24 7.55 10.19
CA ALA A 137 2.89 8.75 9.44
C ALA A 137 3.86 8.99 8.27
N ALA A 138 5.18 8.89 8.54
CA ALA A 138 6.21 9.04 7.52
C ALA A 138 6.10 7.96 6.42
N HIS A 139 5.84 6.72 6.81
CA HIS A 139 5.64 5.63 5.85
C HIS A 139 4.42 5.85 4.95
N LEU A 140 3.28 6.27 5.51
CA LEU A 140 2.08 6.56 4.71
C LEU A 140 2.30 7.73 3.74
N GLU A 141 3.10 8.72 4.12
CA GLU A 141 3.48 9.81 3.22
C GLU A 141 4.40 9.33 2.09
N ALA A 142 5.37 8.45 2.41
CA ALA A 142 6.21 7.84 1.39
C ALA A 142 5.39 6.99 0.39
N VAL A 143 4.43 6.20 0.88
CA VAL A 143 3.49 5.45 0.04
C VAL A 143 2.70 6.40 -0.85
N ALA A 144 2.18 7.50 -0.32
CA ALA A 144 1.45 8.50 -1.09
C ALA A 144 2.28 9.07 -2.25
N ARG A 145 3.54 9.44 -2.00
CA ARG A 145 4.45 9.95 -3.04
C ARG A 145 4.68 8.91 -4.14
N ARG A 146 4.93 7.65 -3.78
CA ARG A 146 5.10 6.56 -4.76
C ARG A 146 3.84 6.36 -5.60
N LEU A 147 2.64 6.43 -5.02
CA LEU A 147 1.39 6.35 -5.78
C LEU A 147 1.23 7.49 -6.81
N LEU A 148 1.76 8.67 -6.51
CA LEU A 148 1.76 9.81 -7.43
C LEU A 148 2.79 9.67 -8.55
N GLU A 149 3.96 9.08 -8.28
CA GLU A 149 4.99 8.81 -9.30
C GLU A 149 4.48 7.88 -10.41
N ASP A 150 3.52 7.03 -10.08
CA ASP A 150 2.90 6.07 -11.00
C ASP A 150 1.72 6.66 -11.80
N LEU A 151 1.38 7.93 -11.60
CA LEU A 151 0.41 8.62 -12.42
C LEU A 151 0.99 8.91 -13.81
N PRO A 152 0.22 8.66 -14.89
CA PRO A 152 0.64 9.08 -16.22
C PRO A 152 0.78 10.59 -16.25
N THR A 153 1.95 11.08 -16.68
CA THR A 153 2.22 12.54 -16.77
C THR A 153 1.39 13.15 -17.89
N HIS A 154 1.04 12.35 -18.91
CA HIS A 154 0.21 12.74 -20.03
C HIS A 154 -0.87 11.70 -20.36
N PRO A 155 -2.07 12.12 -20.80
CA PRO A 155 -3.14 11.20 -21.23
C PRO A 155 -2.73 10.25 -22.37
N GLY A 156 -1.70 10.60 -23.14
CA GLY A 156 -1.15 9.77 -24.24
C GLY A 156 -0.39 8.53 -23.77
N GLU A 157 0.25 8.57 -22.59
CA GLU A 157 1.07 7.46 -22.07
C GLU A 157 0.23 6.27 -21.58
N LEU A 158 -1.05 6.52 -21.32
CA LEU A 158 -2.06 5.50 -21.04
C LEU A 158 -2.31 4.56 -22.22
N VAL A 159 -2.01 5.00 -23.45
CA VAL A 159 -2.28 4.28 -24.70
C VAL A 159 -1.09 3.43 -25.16
N GLU A 160 0.15 3.87 -24.89
CA GLU A 160 1.36 3.25 -25.48
C GLU A 160 1.96 2.09 -24.69
N ALA A 161 1.64 1.92 -23.40
CA ALA A 161 2.19 0.85 -22.57
C ALA A 161 1.36 -0.46 -22.61
N GLY A 162 0.75 -0.78 -23.76
CA GLY A 162 -0.14 -1.93 -23.98
C GLY A 162 0.50 -3.06 -24.78
#